data_AF-A0A376U837-F1
#
_entry.id   AF-A0A376U837-F1
#
_cell.length_a   1.000
_cell.length_b   1.000
_cell.length_c   1.000
_cell.angle_alpha   90.00
_cell.angle_beta   90.00
_cell.angle_gamma   90.00
#
_symmetry.space_group_name_H-M   'P 1'
#
loop_
_entity.id
_entity.type
_entity.pdbx_description
1 polymer ?
#
loop_
_entity_poly.entity_id
_entity_poly.type
_entity_poly.pdbx_seq_one_letter_code
_entity_poly.pdbx_strand_id
1 'polypeptide(L)' 'MRPAKQQNGDADGYYSRIDPGSRVTGYGVIRQVGRQLSYLGSGCIRTKWMIYRLV' A
#
# COMPACT_ATOMS: atom_id res chain seq x y z
N MET A 1 39.24 -6.25 3.56
CA MET A 1 38.26 -5.95 4.62
C MET A 1 37.04 -5.32 3.95
N ARG A 2 35.86 -5.94 4.05
CA ARG A 2 34.62 -5.38 3.49
C ARG A 2 33.96 -4.51 4.57
N PRO A 3 33.51 -3.28 4.29
CA PRO A 3 32.87 -2.44 5.30
C PRO A 3 31.59 -3.13 5.78
N ALA A 4 31.39 -3.16 7.09
CA ALA A 4 30.18 -3.67 7.70
C ALA A 4 29.00 -2.82 7.22
N LYS A 5 27.98 -3.48 6.67
CA LYS A 5 26.72 -2.85 6.27
C LYS A 5 26.17 -2.16 7.52
N GLN A 6 26.09 -0.82 7.51
CA GLN A 6 25.39 -0.05 8.53
C GLN A 6 23.97 -0.62 8.60
N GLN A 7 23.64 -1.30 9.69
CA GLN A 7 22.28 -1.77 9.93
C GLN A 7 21.47 -0.53 10.27
N ASN A 8 20.91 0.11 9.23
CA ASN A 8 19.99 1.22 9.39
C ASN A 8 18.87 0.75 10.30
N GLY A 9 18.72 1.44 11.42
CA GLY A 9 17.77 1.11 12.49
C GLY A 9 16.37 0.92 11.94
N ASP A 10 15.62 0.09 12.67
CA ASP A 10 14.23 -0.30 12.47
C ASP A 10 13.33 0.86 12.00
N ALA A 11 13.35 1.17 10.71
CA ALA A 11 12.58 2.27 10.16
C ALA A 11 11.09 1.93 10.29
N ASP A 12 10.38 2.71 11.12
CA ASP A 12 8.92 2.69 11.16
C ASP A 12 8.39 3.19 9.82
N GLY A 13 7.60 2.37 9.14
CA GLY A 13 7.19 2.63 7.78
C GLY A 13 5.82 2.04 7.45
N TYR A 14 5.10 2.73 6.58
CA TYR A 14 3.86 2.24 5.99
C TYR A 14 4.15 1.72 4.59
N TYR A 15 3.64 0.53 4.28
CA TYR A 15 3.72 -0.05 2.94
C TYR A 15 2.32 -0.22 2.38
N SER A 16 2.13 0.25 1.15
CA SER A 16 0.86 0.17 0.44
C SER A 16 1.03 -0.51 -0.93
N ARG A 17 0.13 -1.44 -1.26
CA ARG A 17 0.01 -1.98 -2.63
C ARG A 17 -1.22 -1.42 -3.31
N ILE A 18 -1.09 -1.10 -4.59
CA ILE A 18 -2.17 -0.60 -5.46
C ILE A 18 -2.18 -1.46 -6.72
N ASP A 19 -3.32 -2.09 -7.03
CA ASP A 19 -3.49 -2.93 -8.21
C ASP A 19 -4.43 -2.24 -9.22
N PRO A 20 -3.90 -1.59 -10.28
CA PRO A 20 -4.72 -0.91 -11.28
C PRO A 20 -5.33 -1.92 -12.26
N GLY A 21 -6.58 -2.32 -12.05
CA GLY A 21 -7.30 -3.20 -12.96
C GLY A 21 -8.82 -3.02 -12.91
N SER A 22 -9.51 -3.18 -14.04
CA SER A 22 -10.96 -3.47 -14.08
C SER A 22 -11.88 -2.52 -13.28
N ARG A 23 -11.88 -1.20 -13.53
CA ARG A 23 -12.83 -0.21 -12.93
C ARG A 23 -12.86 -0.19 -11.38
N VAL A 24 -11.99 -0.97 -10.73
CA VAL A 24 -11.96 -1.27 -9.31
C VAL A 24 -10.50 -1.48 -8.90
N THR A 25 -9.89 -0.48 -8.28
CA THR A 25 -8.49 -0.53 -7.84
C THR A 25 -8.41 -1.09 -6.42
N GLY A 26 -7.75 -2.24 -6.23
CA GLY A 26 -7.49 -2.80 -4.91
C GLY A 26 -6.39 -2.05 -4.17
N TYR A 27 -6.49 -1.95 -2.84
CA TYR A 27 -5.41 -1.47 -1.99
C TYR A 27 -5.27 -2.29 -0.71
N GLY A 28 -4.05 -2.35 -0.18
CA GLY A 28 -3.75 -2.94 1.14
C GLY A 28 -2.68 -2.15 1.86
N VAL A 29 -2.82 -2.01 3.19
CA VAL A 29 -1.93 -1.23 4.06
C VAL A 29 -1.38 -2.13 5.17
N ILE A 30 -0.05 -2.12 5.29
CA ILE A 30 0.68 -2.75 6.40
C ILE A 30 1.58 -1.71 7.06
N ARG A 31 1.74 -1.79 8.37
CA ARG A 31 2.75 -1.06 9.13
C ARG A 31 3.88 -2.00 9.50
N GLN A 32 5.10 -1.52 9.32
CA GLN A 32 6.30 -2.23 9.73
C GLN A 32 6.97 -1.45 10.87
N VAL A 33 7.22 -2.12 12.00
CA VAL A 33 8.05 -1.63 13.10
C VAL A 33 9.18 -2.62 13.30
N GLY A 34 10.36 -2.27 12.81
CA GLY A 34 11.50 -3.19 12.74
C GLY A 34 11.16 -4.46 11.96
N ARG A 35 11.14 -5.61 12.65
CA ARG A 35 10.79 -6.93 12.08
C ARG A 35 9.33 -7.32 12.27
N GLN A 36 8.53 -6.50 12.97
CA GLN A 36 7.12 -6.76 13.19
C GLN A 36 6.29 -6.13 12.06
N LEU A 37 5.34 -6.91 11.53
CA LEU A 37 4.38 -6.47 10.52
C LEU A 37 2.97 -6.49 11.13
N SER A 38 2.26 -5.36 11.03
CA SER A 38 0.87 -5.23 11.46
C SER A 38 -0.01 -4.91 10.26
N TYR A 39 -1.04 -5.72 10.04
CA TYR A 39 -2.04 -5.44 9.03
C TYR A 39 -3.00 -4.35 9.52
N LEU A 40 -3.16 -3.29 8.74
CA LEU A 40 -4.02 -2.16 9.10
C LEU A 40 -5.34 -2.15 8.33
N GLY A 41 -5.36 -2.74 7.13
CA GLY A 41 -6.58 -2.85 6.34
C GLY A 41 -6.33 -3.06 4.85
N SER A 42 -7.41 -3.34 4.14
CA SER A 42 -7.46 -3.40 2.69
C SER A 42 -8.83 -2.96 2.21
N GLY A 43 -8.95 -2.69 0.92
CA GLY A 43 -10.20 -2.31 0.31
C GLY A 43 -10.07 -2.21 -1.20
N CYS A 44 -11.13 -1.71 -1.82
CA CYS A 44 -11.13 -1.42 -3.24
C CYS A 44 -11.79 -0.07 -3.52
N ILE A 45 -11.22 0.66 -4.47
CA ILE A 45 -11.74 1.93 -4.97
C ILE A 45 -12.48 1.63 -6.27
N ARG A 46 -13.80 1.79 -6.27
CA ARG A 46 -14.62 1.66 -7.49
C ARG A 46 -14.81 3.03 -8.11
N THR A 47 -14.20 3.28 -9.27
CA THR A 47 -14.45 4.51 -10.02
C THR A 47 -15.77 4.36 -10.75
N LYS A 48 -16.82 4.99 -10.20
CA LYS A 48 -18.12 5.08 -10.88
C LYS A 48 -17.93 6.02 -12.08
N TRP A 49 -17.91 5.47 -13.28
CA TRP A 49 -18.04 6.28 -14.48
C TRP A 49 -19.47 6.84 -14.48
N MET A 50 -19.62 8.09 -14.04
CA MET A 50 -20.82 8.85 -14.36
C MET A 50 -20.77 9.15 -15.86
N ILE A 51 -21.10 8.16 -16.68
CA ILE A 51 -21.41 8.37 -18.07
C ILE A 51 -22.72 9.15 -18.05
N TYR A 52 -22.64 10.40 -18.52
CA TYR A 52 -23.71 11.38 -18.67
C TYR A 52 -25.12 10.79 -18.50
N ARG A 53 -25.73 10.97 -17.32
CA ARG A 53 -27.19 10.99 -17.22
C ARG A 53 -27.61 12.36 -17.73
N LEU A 54 -27.53 12.53 -19.04
CA LEU A 54 -28.21 13.62 -19.73
C LEU A 54 -29.70 13.45 -19.42
N VAL A 55 -30.24 14.49 -18.81
CA VAL A 55 -31.66 14.85 -18.91
C VAL A 55 -32.03 14.88 -20.39
#